data_AF-A0A858BBX8-F1
#
_entry.id   AF-A0A858BBX8-F1
#
_cell.length_a   1.000
_cell.length_b   1.000
_cell.length_c   1.000
_cell.angle_alpha   90.00
_cell.angle_beta   90.00
_cell.angle_gamma   90.00
#
_symmetry.space_group_name_H-M   'P 1'
#
loop_
_entity.id
_entity.type
_entity.pdbx_description
1 polymer ?
#
loop_
_entity_poly.entity_id
_entity_poly.type
_entity_poly.pdbx_seq_one_letter_code
_entity_poly.pdbx_strand_id
1 'polypeptide(L)'
;KVRMICDCQAPPVKVVQDKRLAQPLSLCGSTLRSPHGCHAHYMANMGTIASLVMSVTINEDDDETNNDQQIGRKLWGLVVCHHTKPRFVPFPLRYACEFLMQV
;
A
#
# COMPACT_ATOMS: atom_id res chain seq x y z
N LYS A 1 -5.91 0.48 1.32
CA LYS A 1 -6.12 -0.68 0.41
C LYS A 1 -5.26 -0.60 -0.84
N VAL A 2 -4.98 0.59 -1.36
CA VAL A 2 -4.12 0.80 -2.55
C VAL A 2 -2.79 1.44 -2.16
N ARG A 3 -1.68 0.98 -2.72
CA ARG A 3 -0.33 1.53 -2.55
C ARG A 3 0.36 1.69 -3.89
N MET A 4 0.90 2.88 -4.16
CA MET A 4 1.63 3.19 -5.39
C MET A 4 3.07 3.54 -5.06
N ILE A 5 4.01 3.03 -5.86
CA ILE A 5 5.39 3.50 -5.95
C ILE A 5 5.61 3.93 -7.39
N CYS A 6 5.86 5.21 -7.62
CA CYS A 6 6.06 5.74 -8.97
C CYS A 6 7.41 5.33 -9.55
N ASP A 7 8.43 5.28 -8.71
CA ASP A 7 9.82 4.98 -9.06
C ASP A 7 10.54 4.46 -7.80
N CYS A 8 11.07 3.23 -7.85
CA CYS A 8 11.80 2.64 -6.74
C CYS A 8 13.27 3.11 -6.64
N GLN A 9 13.80 3.77 -7.68
CA GLN A 9 15.16 4.32 -7.70
C GLN A 9 15.20 5.79 -7.28
N ALA A 10 14.05 6.46 -7.21
CA ALA A 10 13.97 7.84 -6.75
C ALA A 10 14.43 7.96 -5.28
N PRO A 11 15.31 8.93 -4.95
CA PRO A 11 15.79 9.10 -3.58
C PRO A 11 14.65 9.52 -2.64
N PRO A 12 14.54 8.94 -1.44
CA PRO A 12 13.50 9.30 -0.49
C PRO A 12 13.70 10.73 0.02
N VAL A 13 12.60 11.49 0.09
CA VAL A 13 12.62 12.87 0.59
C VAL A 13 12.32 12.90 2.08
N LYS A 14 13.18 13.58 2.85
CA LYS A 14 13.04 13.71 4.30
C LYS A 14 11.90 14.68 4.65
N VAL A 15 11.02 14.26 5.55
CA VAL A 15 9.97 15.13 6.12
C VAL A 15 10.59 15.96 7.24
N VAL A 16 10.44 17.29 7.18
CA VAL A 16 10.79 18.19 8.28
C VAL A 16 9.65 18.18 9.29
N GLN A 17 9.97 17.92 10.55
CA GLN A 17 9.01 17.77 11.64
C GLN A 17 9.39 18.69 12.80
N ASP A 18 8.39 19.11 13.58
CA ASP A 18 8.62 19.89 14.80
C ASP A 18 9.37 19.04 15.82
N LYS A 19 10.42 19.61 16.43
CA LYS A 19 11.26 18.93 17.44
C LYS A 19 10.49 18.58 18.71
N ARG A 20 9.34 19.20 18.94
CA ARG A 20 8.46 18.93 20.10
C ARG A 20 7.70 17.61 19.96
N LEU A 21 7.67 16.99 18.78
CA LEU A 21 7.05 15.69 18.61
C LEU A 21 7.89 14.61 19.31
N ALA A 22 7.24 13.85 20.19
CA ALA A 22 7.89 12.76 20.92
C ALA A 22 8.37 11.62 19.99
N GLN A 23 7.79 11.49 18.81
CA GLN A 23 8.13 10.50 17.80
C GLN A 23 7.82 11.00 16.39
N PRO A 24 8.38 10.39 15.34
CA PRO A 24 8.06 10.75 13.97
C PRO A 24 6.57 10.58 13.66
N LEU A 25 6.02 11.46 12.82
CA LEU A 25 4.64 11.33 12.32
C LEU A 25 4.43 9.98 11.63
N SER A 26 3.30 9.33 11.93
CA SER A 26 2.91 8.12 11.22
C SER A 26 2.47 8.45 9.79
N LEU A 27 3.16 7.86 8.81
CA LEU A 27 2.83 7.99 7.38
C LEU A 27 2.10 6.76 6.83
N CYS A 28 1.56 5.87 7.69
CA CYS A 28 0.96 4.61 7.25
C CYS A 28 -0.17 4.81 6.20
N GLY A 29 -0.97 5.86 6.36
CA GLY A 29 -2.05 6.26 5.44
C GLY A 29 -1.62 7.23 4.33
N SER A 30 -0.36 7.67 4.28
CA SER A 30 0.10 8.60 3.25
C SER A 30 0.28 7.88 1.91
N THR A 31 -0.30 8.45 0.85
CA THR A 31 -0.14 7.93 -0.52
C THR A 31 1.26 8.14 -1.09
N LEU A 32 2.06 9.02 -0.47
CA LEU A 32 3.42 9.37 -0.89
C LEU A 32 4.50 8.72 0.00
N ARG A 33 4.11 7.80 0.89
CA ARG A 33 5.08 7.12 1.77
C ARG A 33 6.11 6.34 0.94
N SER A 34 7.38 6.72 1.08
CA SER A 34 8.50 6.05 0.43
C SER A 34 8.55 4.55 0.76
N PRO A 35 8.95 3.69 -0.19
CA PRO A 35 9.22 2.30 0.11
C PRO A 35 10.37 2.14 1.12
N HIS A 36 10.29 1.08 1.92
CA HIS A 36 11.43 0.65 2.71
C HIS A 36 12.57 0.23 1.77
N GLY A 37 13.83 0.48 2.15
CA GLY A 37 15.00 0.23 1.31
C GLY A 37 15.07 -1.20 0.79
N CYS A 38 14.78 -2.19 1.62
CA CYS A 38 14.74 -3.60 1.20
C CYS A 38 13.75 -3.84 0.04
N HIS A 39 12.56 -3.24 0.10
CA HIS A 39 11.56 -3.41 -0.96
C HIS A 39 11.92 -2.65 -2.23
N ALA A 40 12.57 -1.48 -2.12
CA ALA A 40 13.08 -0.75 -3.27
C ALA A 40 14.16 -1.55 -4.02
N HIS A 41 15.10 -2.17 -3.30
CA HIS A 41 16.10 -3.06 -3.88
C HIS A 41 15.47 -4.31 -4.49
N TYR A 42 14.47 -4.89 -3.84
CA TYR A 42 13.73 -6.04 -4.38
C TYR A 42 13.05 -5.72 -5.72
N MET A 43 12.39 -4.56 -5.82
CA MET A 43 11.80 -4.07 -7.07
C MET A 43 12.86 -3.90 -8.18
N ALA A 44 13.98 -3.26 -7.85
CA ALA A 44 15.09 -3.08 -8.80
C ALA A 44 15.64 -4.43 -9.30
N ASN A 45 15.82 -5.41 -8.40
CA ASN A 45 16.30 -6.75 -8.76
C ASN A 45 15.31 -7.52 -9.64
N MET A 46 14.00 -7.31 -9.47
CA MET A 46 12.96 -7.87 -10.33
C MET A 46 12.81 -7.15 -11.68
N GLY A 47 13.53 -6.04 -11.90
CA GLY A 47 13.37 -5.22 -13.10
C GLY A 47 12.06 -4.41 -13.12
N THR A 48 11.46 -4.16 -11.96
CA THR A 48 10.22 -3.38 -11.82
C THR A 48 10.53 -2.01 -11.24
N ILE A 49 10.22 -0.94 -11.98
CA ILE A 49 10.53 0.44 -11.57
C ILE A 49 9.36 1.07 -10.83
N ALA A 50 8.14 0.86 -11.32
CA ALA A 50 6.92 1.33 -10.69
C ALA A 50 6.03 0.15 -10.27
N SER A 51 5.27 0.34 -9.20
CA SER A 51 4.26 -0.64 -8.77
C SER A 51 2.97 0.01 -8.29
N LEU A 52 1.86 -0.70 -8.52
CA LEU A 52 0.56 -0.42 -7.91
C LEU A 52 0.07 -1.71 -7.26
N VAL A 53 -0.09 -1.71 -5.95
CA VAL A 53 -0.50 -2.87 -5.15
C VAL A 53 -1.86 -2.58 -4.52
N MET A 54 -2.77 -3.54 -4.61
CA MET A 54 -4.12 -3.45 -4.07
C MET A 54 -4.45 -4.69 -3.25
N SER A 55 -5.00 -4.49 -2.05
CA SER A 55 -5.37 -5.56 -1.14
C SER A 55 -6.71 -6.19 -1.51
N VAL A 56 -6.76 -7.51 -1.59
CA VAL A 56 -8.00 -8.30 -1.70
C VAL A 56 -8.34 -8.82 -0.30
N THR A 57 -9.46 -8.37 0.25
CA THR A 57 -9.92 -8.75 1.58
C THR A 57 -11.26 -9.46 1.50
N ILE A 58 -11.40 -10.57 2.20
CA ILE A 58 -12.65 -11.32 2.32
C ILE A 58 -13.18 -11.19 3.75
N ASN A 59 -14.49 -11.35 3.94
CA ASN A 59 -15.05 -11.51 5.27
C ASN A 59 -14.71 -12.91 5.78
N GLU A 60 -14.36 -13.03 7.05
CA GLU A 60 -14.37 -14.30 7.76
C GLU A 60 -15.78 -14.50 8.31
N ASP A 61 -16.45 -15.55 7.86
CA ASP A 61 -17.66 -16.03 8.50
C ASP A 61 -17.21 -16.87 9.70
N ASP A 62 -17.52 -16.41 10.91
CA ASP A 62 -17.31 -17.16 12.15
C ASP A 62 -18.26 -18.37 12.17
N ASP A 63 -17.85 -19.46 11.54
CA ASP A 63 -18.36 -20.79 11.90
C ASP A 63 -17.77 -21.16 13.27
N GLU A 64 -18.62 -21.00 14.28
CA GLU A 64 -18.57 -21.58 15.63
C GLU A 64 -18.26 -20.62 16.81
N THR A 65 -19.34 -20.25 17.51
CA THR A 65 -19.40 -20.00 18.96
C THR A 65 -18.50 -18.89 19.55
N ASN A 66 -19.04 -17.68 19.67
CA ASN A 66 -19.36 -17.00 20.95
C ASN A 66 -19.68 -15.51 20.71
N ASN A 67 -20.58 -14.98 21.55
CA ASN A 67 -21.08 -13.59 21.53
C ASN A 67 -19.96 -12.51 21.36
N ASP A 68 -20.31 -11.42 20.66
CA ASP A 68 -19.55 -10.16 20.44
C ASP A 68 -18.41 -10.12 19.41
N GLN A 69 -18.49 -10.92 18.33
CA GLN A 69 -17.41 -10.98 17.34
C GLN A 69 -17.61 -10.00 16.17
N GLN A 70 -16.70 -9.01 16.08
CA GLN A 70 -16.51 -8.17 14.91
C GLN A 70 -16.40 -9.05 13.67
N ILE A 71 -17.20 -8.81 12.62
CA ILE A 71 -17.01 -9.42 11.30
C ILE A 71 -15.55 -9.19 10.89
N GLY A 72 -14.72 -10.24 11.03
CA GLY A 72 -13.31 -10.19 10.73
C GLY A 72 -13.11 -9.99 9.23
N ARG A 73 -12.19 -9.09 8.84
CA ARG A 73 -11.74 -9.00 7.45
C ARG A 73 -10.37 -9.64 7.33
N LYS A 74 -10.27 -10.71 6.55
CA LYS A 74 -9.01 -11.39 6.24
C LYS A 74 -8.40 -10.84 4.96
N LEU A 75 -7.09 -10.56 4.99
CA LEU A 75 -6.32 -10.34 3.77
C LEU A 75 -6.15 -11.67 3.04
N TRP A 76 -6.88 -11.86 1.95
CA TRP A 76 -6.78 -13.07 1.12
C TRP A 76 -5.54 -13.02 0.23
N GLY A 77 -5.23 -11.85 -0.34
CA GLY A 77 -4.11 -11.70 -1.25
C GLY A 77 -3.95 -10.26 -1.75
N LEU A 78 -3.10 -10.10 -2.76
CA LEU A 78 -2.78 -8.81 -3.38
C LEU A 78 -2.91 -8.91 -4.90
N VAL A 79 -3.50 -7.88 -5.52
CA VAL A 79 -3.31 -7.61 -6.95
C VAL A 79 -2.13 -6.67 -7.10
N VAL A 80 -1.12 -7.09 -7.86
CA VAL A 80 0.13 -6.36 -8.03
C VAL A 80 0.34 -6.03 -9.52
N CYS A 81 0.40 -4.74 -9.83
CA CYS A 81 0.77 -4.24 -11.15
C CYS A 81 2.23 -3.77 -11.14
N HIS A 82 2.99 -4.13 -12.17
CA HIS A 82 4.37 -3.68 -12.36
C HIS A 82 4.52 -2.86 -13.64
N HIS A 83 5.48 -1.93 -13.63
CA HIS A 83 5.90 -1.20 -14.82
C HIS A 83 7.43 -1.13 -14.89
N THR A 84 8.00 -1.27 -16.08
CA THR A 84 9.45 -1.22 -16.33
C THR A 84 10.00 0.20 -16.41
N LYS A 85 9.13 1.22 -16.34
CA LYS A 85 9.48 2.64 -16.30
C LYS A 85 8.74 3.33 -15.15
N PRO A 86 9.18 4.52 -14.71
CA PRO A 86 8.42 5.29 -13.75
C PRO A 86 6.99 5.54 -14.24
N ARG A 87 6.00 5.36 -13.35
CA ARG A 87 4.59 5.51 -13.70
C ARG A 87 3.79 6.10 -12.55
N PHE A 88 3.20 7.26 -12.79
CA PHE A 88 2.23 7.88 -11.90
C PHE A 88 0.81 7.52 -12.33
N VAL A 89 -0.03 7.14 -11.38
CA VAL A 89 -1.46 6.85 -11.59
C VAL A 89 -2.28 7.88 -10.81
N PRO A 90 -3.09 8.73 -11.50
CA PRO A 90 -3.91 9.74 -10.84
C PRO A 90 -4.84 9.15 -9.78
N PHE A 91 -5.10 9.94 -8.73
CA PHE A 91 -5.96 9.52 -7.62
C PHE A 91 -7.35 9.00 -8.06
N PRO A 92 -8.09 9.64 -8.99
CA PRO A 92 -9.40 9.14 -9.40
C PRO A 92 -9.37 7.71 -9.94
N LEU A 93 -8.32 7.35 -10.69
CA LEU A 93 -8.16 6.01 -11.23
C LEU A 93 -7.81 5.01 -10.12
N ARG A 94 -6.94 5.38 -9.19
CA ARG A 94 -6.62 4.54 -8.01
C ARG A 94 -7.85 4.29 -7.13
N TYR A 95 -8.70 5.30 -6.98
CA TYR A 95 -9.95 5.18 -6.23
C TYR A 95 -10.96 4.25 -6.93
N ALA A 96 -11.09 4.36 -8.26
CA ALA A 96 -11.90 3.43 -9.03
C ALA A 96 -11.41 1.97 -8.87
N CYS A 97 -10.10 1.75 -8.91
CA CYS A 97 -9.54 0.42 -8.65
C CYS A 97 -9.77 -0.05 -7.20
N GLU A 98 -9.72 0.85 -6.21
CA GLU A 98 -10.06 0.51 -4.82
C GLU A 98 -11.50 0.01 -4.66
N PHE A 99 -12.43 0.59 -5.41
CA PHE A 99 -13.82 0.12 -5.46
C PHE A 99 -13.93 -1.23 -6.16
N LEU A 100 -13.25 -1.41 -7.29
CA LEU A 100 -13.22 -2.68 -8.02
C LEU A 100 -12.70 -3.86 -7.18
N MET A 101 -11.81 -3.62 -6.22
CA MET A 101 -11.28 -4.68 -5.33
C MET A 101 -12.21 -5.05 -4.17
N GLN A 102 -13.37 -4.40 -4.05
CA GLN A 102 -14.36 -4.69 -3.00
C GLN A 102 -15.56 -5.48 -3.51
N VAL A 103 -15.66 -5.67 -4.83
CA VAL A 103 -16.72 -6.43 -5.51
C VAL A 103 -16.16 -7.77 -5.98
#